data_AF-A0A8H3LNK3-F1
#
_entry.id   AF-A0A8H3LNK3-F1
#
_cell.length_a   1.000
_cell.length_b   1.000
_cell.length_c   1.000
_cell.angle_alpha   90.00
_cell.angle_beta   90.00
_cell.angle_gamma   90.00
#
_symmetry.space_group_name_H-M   'P 1'
#
loop_
_entity.id
_entity.type
_entity.pdbx_description
1 polymer ?
#
loop_
_entity_poly.entity_id
_entity_poly.type
_entity_poly.pdbx_seq_one_letter_code
_entity_poly.pdbx_strand_id
1 'polypeptide(L)'
;MWNDPKIRLLIQERRNRNKEYWNIAGCSKVSFWMSVAVKINSNFRSTYTAEQCKEKFQNLVKENKTPPALPSPPPPFLPPPLSPPPFLPFSPPLPYSASL
;
A
#
# COMPACT_ATOMS: atom_id res chain seq x y z
N MET A 1 -4.13 -0.53 -29.28
CA MET A 1 -5.22 -0.67 -28.28
C MET A 1 -4.87 -1.75 -27.25
N TRP A 2 -4.83 -1.41 -25.95
CA TRP A 2 -4.72 -2.40 -24.87
C TRP A 2 -6.10 -3.02 -24.61
N ASN A 3 -6.23 -4.33 -24.76
CA ASN A 3 -7.50 -5.04 -24.61
C ASN A 3 -7.48 -5.90 -23.33
N ASP A 4 -8.65 -6.22 -22.77
CA ASP A 4 -8.78 -7.05 -21.55
C ASP A 4 -7.91 -8.32 -21.54
N PRO A 5 -7.86 -9.16 -22.59
CA PRO A 5 -7.01 -10.35 -22.57
C PRO A 5 -5.51 -10.02 -22.51
N LYS A 6 -5.08 -8.92 -23.14
CA LYS A 6 -3.69 -8.45 -23.09
C LYS A 6 -3.34 -7.91 -21.69
N ILE A 7 -4.27 -7.18 -21.08
CA ILE A 7 -4.13 -6.63 -19.73
C ILE A 7 -4.07 -7.76 -18.69
N ARG A 8 -4.94 -8.77 -18.81
CA ARG A 8 -4.93 -9.95 -17.95
C ARG A 8 -3.60 -10.70 -18.04
N LEU A 9 -3.08 -10.90 -19.25
CA LEU A 9 -1.77 -11.55 -19.44
C LEU A 9 -0.64 -10.75 -18.80
N LEU A 10 -0.64 -9.42 -18.98
CA LEU A 10 0.34 -8.51 -18.35
C LEU A 10 0.32 -8.62 -16.81
N ILE A 11 -0.87 -8.60 -16.21
CA ILE A 11 -1.04 -8.73 -14.75
C ILE A 11 -0.61 -10.12 -14.27
N GLN A 12 -0.99 -11.18 -14.99
CA GLN A 12 -0.63 -12.55 -14.65
C GLN A 12 0.88 -12.74 -14.69
N GLU A 13 1.56 -12.27 -15.74
CA GLU A 13 3.01 -12.33 -15.83
C GLU A 13 3.68 -11.56 -14.68
N ARG A 14 3.14 -10.39 -14.34
CA ARG A 14 3.63 -9.60 -13.21
C ARG A 14 3.41 -10.27 -11.86
N ARG A 15 2.29 -10.96 -11.67
CA ARG A 15 1.97 -11.69 -10.43
C ARG A 15 2.82 -12.96 -10.30
N ASN A 16 2.96 -13.72 -11.38
CA ASN A 16 3.72 -14.96 -11.41
C ASN A 16 5.22 -14.69 -11.19
N ARG A 17 5.77 -13.66 -11.82
CA ARG A 17 7.17 -13.26 -11.72
C ARG A 17 7.41 -12.13 -10.73
N ASN A 18 6.49 -11.90 -9.79
CA ASN A 18 6.61 -10.83 -8.80
C ASN A 18 7.86 -11.01 -7.93
N LYS A 19 8.11 -12.23 -7.45
CA LYS A 19 9.30 -12.55 -6.63
C LYS A 19 10.61 -12.26 -7.38
N GLU A 20 10.68 -12.70 -8.63
CA GLU A 20 11.82 -12.43 -9.51
C GLU A 20 12.02 -10.92 -9.70
N TYR A 21 10.95 -10.17 -9.95
CA TYR A 21 11.03 -8.73 -10.11
C TYR A 21 11.57 -7.99 -8.88
N TRP A 22 11.20 -8.42 -7.67
CA TRP A 22 11.73 -7.85 -6.43
C TRP A 22 13.18 -8.27 -6.16
N ASN A 23 13.58 -9.44 -6.65
CA ASN A 23 14.94 -9.94 -6.55
C ASN A 23 15.91 -9.28 -7.56
N ILE A 24 15.39 -8.72 -8.66
CA ILE A 24 16.21 -8.02 -9.65
C ILE A 24 16.66 -6.65 -9.12
N ALA A 25 17.96 -6.53 -8.83
CA ALA A 25 18.60 -5.26 -8.49
C ALA A 25 18.84 -4.38 -9.74
N GLY A 26 18.60 -3.07 -9.62
CA GLY A 26 19.04 -2.06 -10.60
C GLY A 26 18.42 -2.11 -11.99
N CYS A 27 19.26 -1.87 -13.01
CA CYS A 27 18.90 -1.63 -14.43
C CYS A 27 18.37 -2.87 -15.17
N SER A 28 18.51 -4.08 -14.63
CA SER A 28 18.02 -5.33 -15.24
C SER A 28 16.49 -5.44 -15.31
N LYS A 29 15.75 -4.50 -14.69
CA LYS A 29 14.30 -4.43 -14.82
C LYS A 29 13.84 -4.15 -16.24
N VAL A 30 14.65 -3.49 -17.08
CA VAL A 30 14.31 -3.26 -18.51
C VAL A 30 14.23 -4.60 -19.25
N SER A 31 15.20 -5.49 -19.04
CA SER A 31 15.22 -6.83 -19.64
C SER A 31 14.01 -7.67 -19.21
N PHE A 32 13.60 -7.54 -17.94
CA PHE A 32 12.36 -8.17 -17.46
C PHE A 32 11.14 -7.69 -18.25
N TRP A 33 10.97 -6.38 -18.42
CA TRP A 33 9.86 -5.82 -19.18
C TRP A 33 9.92 -6.16 -20.66
N MET A 34 11.12 -6.28 -21.23
CA MET A 34 11.32 -6.71 -22.61
C MET A 34 10.84 -8.16 -22.79
N SER A 35 11.18 -9.06 -21.86
CA SER A 35 10.65 -10.43 -21.84
C SER A 35 9.12 -10.48 -21.74
N VAL A 36 8.51 -9.65 -20.88
CA VAL A 36 7.04 -9.52 -20.79
C VAL A 36 6.44 -9.05 -22.12
N ALA A 37 7.03 -8.02 -22.74
CA ALA A 37 6.59 -7.48 -24.01
C ALA A 37 6.66 -8.52 -25.13
N VAL A 38 7.77 -9.26 -25.25
CA VAL A 38 7.95 -10.34 -26.23
C VAL A 38 6.87 -11.41 -26.06
N LYS A 39 6.53 -11.78 -24.83
CA LYS A 39 5.51 -12.81 -24.55
C LYS A 39 4.11 -12.35 -24.97
N ILE A 40 3.74 -11.10 -24.66
CA ILE A 40 2.47 -10.49 -25.09
C ILE A 40 2.42 -10.37 -26.61
N ASN A 41 3.51 -9.87 -27.21
CA ASN A 41 3.62 -9.68 -28.65
C ASN A 41 3.50 -11.00 -29.41
N SER A 42 4.11 -12.07 -28.90
CA SER A 42 4.01 -13.41 -29.49
C SER A 42 2.61 -14.00 -29.40
N ASN A 43 1.89 -13.78 -28.29
CA ASN A 43 0.52 -14.29 -28.11
C ASN A 43 -0.52 -13.50 -28.93
N PHE A 44 -0.37 -12.18 -29.02
CA PHE A 44 -1.39 -11.30 -29.58
C PHE A 44 -0.94 -10.60 -30.88
N ARG A 45 0.15 -11.06 -31.51
CA ARG A 45 0.79 -10.44 -32.68
C ARG A 45 0.86 -8.91 -32.58
N SER A 46 1.28 -8.43 -31.42
CA SER A 46 1.36 -7.00 -31.10
C SER A 46 2.81 -6.51 -31.15
N THR A 47 3.02 -5.20 -31.13
CA THR A 47 4.35 -4.57 -31.21
C THR A 47 4.61 -3.67 -30.00
N TYR A 48 4.24 -4.14 -28.80
CA TYR A 48 4.48 -3.38 -27.58
C TYR A 48 5.96 -3.36 -27.22
N THR A 49 6.44 -2.23 -26.71
CA THR A 49 7.78 -2.12 -26.15
C THR A 49 7.78 -2.41 -24.64
N ALA A 50 8.97 -2.66 -24.09
CA ALA A 50 9.17 -2.85 -22.66
C ALA A 50 8.64 -1.65 -21.83
N GLU A 51 8.91 -0.44 -22.32
CA GLU A 51 8.47 0.82 -21.69
C GLU A 51 6.95 0.96 -21.71
N GLN A 52 6.29 0.65 -22.82
CA GLN A 52 4.83 0.67 -22.91
C GLN A 52 4.17 -0.33 -21.95
N CYS A 53 4.74 -1.52 -21.81
CA CYS A 53 4.25 -2.52 -20.86
C CYS A 53 4.42 -2.04 -19.41
N LYS A 54 5.56 -1.42 -19.10
CA LYS A 54 5.86 -0.84 -17.79
C LYS A 54 4.89 0.29 -17.46
N GLU A 55 4.74 1.26 -18.35
CA GLU A 55 3.87 2.42 -18.16
C GLU A 55 2.41 1.99 -18.02
N LYS A 56 1.93 1.07 -18.88
CA LYS A 56 0.56 0.55 -18.78
C LYS A 56 0.33 -0.13 -17.43
N PHE A 57 1.27 -0.94 -16.96
CA PHE A 57 1.15 -1.59 -15.66
C PHE A 57 1.14 -0.59 -14.50
N GLN A 58 1.99 0.45 -14.56
CA GLN A 58 1.99 1.51 -13.55
C GLN A 58 0.65 2.27 -13.51
N ASN A 59 0.08 2.57 -14.67
CA ASN A 59 -1.26 3.17 -14.76
C ASN A 59 -2.33 2.26 -14.16
N LEU A 60 -2.31 0.96 -14.46
CA LEU A 60 -3.24 -0.02 -13.87
C LEU A 60 -3.12 -0.09 -12.34
N VAL A 61 -1.90 -0.08 -11.82
CA VAL A 61 -1.66 -0.08 -10.36
C VAL A 61 -2.14 1.22 -9.73
N LYS A 62 -1.96 2.36 -10.40
CA LYS A 62 -2.45 3.66 -9.92
C LYS A 62 -3.97 3.69 -9.88
N GLU A 63 -4.63 3.25 -10.95
CA GLU A 63 -6.09 3.17 -11.06
C GLU A 63 -6.68 2.23 -10.00
N ASN A 64 -6.06 1.07 -9.73
CA ASN A 64 -6.51 0.16 -8.67
C ASN A 64 -6.18 0.64 -7.24
N LYS A 65 -5.14 1.47 -7.07
CA LYS A 65 -4.77 2.06 -5.77
C LYS A 65 -5.60 3.29 -5.40
N THR A 66 -6.35 3.83 -6.35
CA THR A 66 -7.38 4.82 -6.04
C THR A 66 -8.69 4.04 -5.89
N PRO A 67 -9.06 3.59 -4.67
CA PRO A 67 -10.45 3.27 -4.45
C PRO A 67 -11.26 4.50 -4.89
N PRO A 68 -12.38 4.34 -5.63
CA PRO A 68 -13.25 5.46 -5.94
C PRO A 68 -13.50 6.16 -4.61
N ALA A 69 -13.12 7.43 -4.51
CA ALA A 69 -12.98 8.19 -3.28
C ALA A 69 -14.07 7.79 -2.27
N LEU A 70 -13.75 6.83 -1.40
CA LEU A 70 -14.54 6.62 -0.21
C LEU A 70 -14.35 7.93 0.56
N PRO A 71 -15.45 8.60 0.98
CA PRO A 71 -15.31 9.79 1.80
C PRO A 71 -14.42 9.39 2.97
N SER A 72 -13.31 10.13 3.14
CA SER A 72 -12.38 9.93 4.24
C SER A 72 -13.20 9.66 5.51
N PRO A 73 -12.97 8.56 6.25
CA PRO A 73 -13.68 8.37 7.51
C PRO A 73 -13.46 9.63 8.33
N PRO A 74 -14.52 10.20 8.95
CA PRO A 74 -14.34 11.35 9.82
C PRO A 74 -13.24 11.00 10.84
N PRO A 75 -12.37 11.95 11.21
CA PRO A 75 -11.36 11.68 12.22
C PRO A 75 -12.03 11.03 13.43
N PRO A 76 -11.41 10.02 14.06
CA PRO A 76 -11.99 9.40 15.23
C PRO A 76 -12.33 10.51 16.21
N PHE A 77 -13.60 10.57 16.63
CA PHE A 77 -14.02 11.44 17.73
C PHE A 77 -13.22 11.00 18.94
N LEU A 78 -12.09 11.67 19.18
CA LEU A 78 -11.38 11.58 20.43
C LEU A 78 -12.37 12.08 21.49
N PRO A 79 -12.77 11.26 22.47
CA PRO A 79 -13.56 11.77 23.56
C PRO A 79 -12.78 12.92 24.21
N PRO A 80 -13.46 13.98 24.67
CA PRO A 80 -12.77 15.01 25.45
C PRO A 80 -12.03 14.34 26.60
N PRO A 81 -10.84 14.84 26.99
CA PRO A 81 -10.11 14.25 28.10
C PRO A 81 -11.04 14.14 29.30
N LEU A 82 -11.16 12.92 29.83
CA LEU A 82 -11.94 12.62 31.02
C LEU A 82 -11.51 13.64 32.08
N SER A 83 -12.46 14.42 32.60
CA SER A 83 -12.19 15.48 33.57
C SER A 83 -11.23 14.96 34.65
N PRO A 84 -10.25 15.78 35.09
CA PRO A 84 -9.32 15.34 36.13
C PRO A 84 -10.12 14.87 37.35
N PRO A 85 -9.69 13.80 38.04
CA PRO A 85 -10.37 13.33 39.23
C PRO A 85 -10.46 14.49 40.23
N PRO A 86 -11.54 14.59 41.02
CA PRO A 86 -11.63 15.59 42.07
C PRO A 86 -10.41 15.42 42.99
N PHE A 87 -9.70 16.52 43.24
CA PHE A 87 -8.66 16.57 44.25
C PHE A 87 -9.27 16.08 45.57
N LEU A 88 -8.89 14.87 46.00
CA LEU A 88 -9.21 14.43 47.35
C LEU A 88 -8.53 15.41 48.31
N PRO A 89 -9.25 15.98 49.30
CA PRO A 89 -8.61 16.83 50.28
C PRO A 89 -7.55 16.02 51.01
N PHE A 90 -6.36 16.62 51.11
CA PHE A 90 -5.21 16.05 51.78
C PHE A 90 -5.60 15.65 53.21
N SER A 91 -5.67 14.34 53.50
CA SER A 91 -5.86 13.89 54.88
C SER A 91 -4.66 14.31 55.70
N PRO A 92 -4.83 15.07 56.80
CA PRO A 92 -3.71 15.37 57.69
C PRO A 92 -3.21 14.06 58.33
N PRO A 93 -1.90 13.94 58.59
CA PRO A 93 -1.38 12.78 59.30
C PRO A 93 -1.96 12.74 60.72
N LEU A 94 -2.36 11.54 61.16
CA LEU A 94 -2.78 11.29 62.54
C LEU A 94 -1.65 11.69 63.51
N PRO A 95 -1.95 12.35 64.65
CA PRO A 95 -0.92 12.61 65.64
C PRO A 95 -0.42 11.29 66.21
N TYR A 96 0.87 11.03 66.03
CA TYR A 96 1.55 9.92 66.68
C TYR A 96 1.62 10.23 68.18
N SER A 97 0.79 9.55 68.98
CA SER A 97 0.87 9.61 70.43
C SER A 97 2.10 8.80 70.85
N ALA A 98 3.19 9.49 71.21
CA ALA A 98 4.34 8.87 71.87
C ALA A 98 4.29 9.23 73.35
N SER A 99 3.89 8.25 74.15
CA SER A 99 4.00 8.23 75.61
C SER A 99 5.45 8.07 76.04
N LEU A 100 5.95 9.01 76.86
CA LEU A 100 6.64 8.83 78.15
C LEU A 100 7.29 10.15 78.58
#